data_AF-W9QYZ2-F1
#
_entry.id   AF-W9QYZ2-F1
#
_cell.length_a   1.000
_cell.length_b   1.000
_cell.length_c   1.000
_cell.angle_alpha   90.00
_cell.angle_beta   90.00
_cell.angle_gamma   90.00
#
_symmetry.space_group_name_H-M   'P 1'
#
loop_
_entity.id
_entity.type
_entity.pdbx_description
1 polymer ?
#
loop_
_entity_poly.entity_id
_entity_poly.type
_entity_poly.pdbx_seq_one_letter_code
_entity_poly.pdbx_strand_id
1 'polypeptide(L)'
;MNTLLVERNEAMEKSRDLLFRELCNYLSMEAEEVKNKWKKMEDEEKWVLVEGFVSDWGVNFHPLSARSVKELIQQHLQRQQENDSSEVSHSSLFPSLKKIMGFSQNK
;
A
#
# COMPACT_ATOMS: atom_id res chain seq x y z
N MET A 1 24.86 6.29 6.58
CA MET A 1 23.63 6.80 5.92
C MET A 1 22.46 6.08 6.56
N ASN A 2 21.42 6.78 7.01
CA ASN A 2 20.37 6.18 7.85
C ASN A 2 19.36 5.45 6.94
N THR A 3 19.67 4.21 6.53
CA THR A 3 18.92 3.39 5.57
C THR A 3 17.43 3.31 5.91
N LEU A 4 17.10 3.25 7.20
CA LEU A 4 15.72 3.25 7.69
C LEU A 4 14.93 4.51 7.32
N LEU A 5 15.58 5.68 7.28
CA LEU A 5 14.92 6.92 6.85
C LEU A 5 14.65 6.94 5.36
N VAL A 6 15.56 6.36 4.55
CA VAL A 6 15.41 6.27 3.10
C VAL A 6 14.27 5.32 2.74
N GLU A 7 14.28 4.12 3.31
CA GLU A 7 13.22 3.11 3.10
C GLU A 7 11.85 3.62 3.54
N ARG A 8 11.79 4.31 4.69
CA ARG A 8 10.56 4.95 5.17
C ARG A 8 10.05 5.98 4.16
N ASN A 9 10.90 6.85 3.65
CA ASN A 9 10.50 7.88 2.70
C ASN A 9 10.00 7.25 1.39
N GLU A 10 10.66 6.22 0.89
CA GLU A 10 10.23 5.49 -0.31
C GLU A 10 8.87 4.80 -0.10
N ALA A 11 8.66 4.18 1.06
CA ALA A 11 7.37 3.60 1.42
C ALA A 11 6.26 4.68 1.48
N MET A 12 6.57 5.85 2.04
CA MET A 12 5.63 6.97 2.10
C MET A 12 5.30 7.53 0.72
N GLU A 13 6.26 7.66 -0.20
CA GLU A 13 5.97 8.07 -1.59
C GLU A 13 5.04 7.07 -2.28
N LYS A 14 5.37 5.77 -2.22
CA LYS A 14 4.51 4.72 -2.80
C LYS A 14 3.10 4.74 -2.20
N SER A 15 2.99 5.04 -0.90
CA SER A 15 1.69 5.17 -0.25
C SER A 15 0.87 6.36 -0.77
N ARG A 16 1.52 7.51 -1.04
CA ARG A 16 0.86 8.69 -1.64
C ARG A 16 0.37 8.40 -3.06
N ASP A 17 1.20 7.77 -3.88
CA ASP A 17 0.85 7.40 -5.25
C ASP A 17 -0.34 6.45 -5.28
N LEU A 18 -0.33 5.43 -4.40
CA LEU A 18 -1.44 4.49 -4.28
C LEU A 18 -2.73 5.21 -3.86
N LEU A 19 -2.67 6.06 -2.83
CA LEU A 19 -3.84 6.81 -2.36
C LEU A 19 -4.42 7.70 -3.47
N PHE A 20 -3.56 8.41 -4.21
CA PHE A 20 -4.02 9.26 -5.30
C PHE A 20 -4.67 8.45 -6.43
N ARG A 21 -4.12 7.28 -6.77
CA ARG A 21 -4.72 6.36 -7.76
C ARG A 21 -6.09 5.87 -7.31
N GLU A 22 -6.25 5.48 -6.04
CA GLU A 22 -7.56 5.05 -5.54
C GLU A 22 -8.58 6.19 -5.51
N LEU A 23 -8.15 7.43 -5.25
CA LEU A 23 -9.02 8.60 -5.38
C LEU A 23 -9.47 8.81 -6.83
N CYS A 24 -8.59 8.61 -7.82
CA CYS A 24 -8.94 8.67 -9.24
C CYS A 24 -9.98 7.61 -9.60
N ASN A 25 -9.80 6.38 -9.12
CA ASN A 25 -10.75 5.28 -9.30
C ASN A 25 -12.11 5.61 -8.67
N TYR A 26 -12.11 6.11 -7.43
CA TYR A 26 -13.32 6.51 -6.70
C TYR A 26 -14.13 7.56 -7.48
N LEU A 27 -13.43 8.53 -8.09
CA LEU A 27 -14.06 9.56 -8.91
C LEU A 27 -14.38 9.11 -10.35
N SER A 28 -13.87 7.96 -10.79
CA SER A 28 -13.92 7.49 -12.18
C SER A 28 -13.38 8.54 -13.16
N MET A 29 -12.25 9.17 -12.81
CA MET A 29 -11.61 10.25 -13.57
C MET A 29 -10.13 9.95 -13.80
N GLU A 30 -9.58 10.45 -14.90
CA GLU A 30 -8.15 10.36 -15.16
C GLU A 30 -7.34 11.29 -14.24
N ALA A 31 -6.08 10.94 -13.98
CA ALA A 31 -5.22 11.67 -13.03
C ALA A 31 -5.13 13.18 -13.32
N GLU A 32 -5.04 13.57 -14.59
CA GLU A 32 -4.96 14.99 -14.99
C GLU A 32 -6.29 15.73 -14.78
N GLU A 33 -7.42 15.05 -14.95
CA GLU A 33 -8.74 15.63 -14.71
C GLU A 33 -8.96 15.87 -13.22
N VAL A 34 -8.58 14.90 -12.38
CA VAL A 34 -8.62 15.02 -10.92
C VAL A 34 -7.75 16.18 -10.46
N LYS A 35 -6.51 16.31 -10.96
CA LYS A 35 -5.62 17.45 -10.65
C LYS A 35 -6.27 18.79 -11.00
N ASN A 36 -6.87 18.89 -12.19
CA ASN A 36 -7.51 20.11 -12.66
C ASN A 36 -8.78 20.44 -11.85
N LYS A 37 -9.56 19.44 -11.47
CA LYS A 37 -10.74 19.59 -10.60
C LYS A 37 -10.32 20.04 -9.20
N TRP A 38 -9.34 19.35 -8.61
CA TRP A 38 -8.82 19.65 -7.27
C TRP A 38 -8.29 21.08 -7.13
N LYS A 39 -7.59 21.60 -8.15
CA LYS A 39 -7.09 22.99 -8.16
C LYS A 39 -8.20 24.04 -8.18
N LYS A 40 -9.39 23.69 -8.67
CA LYS A 40 -10.54 24.60 -8.77
C LYS A 40 -11.47 24.51 -7.55
N MET A 41 -11.34 23.47 -6.75
CA MET A 41 -12.15 23.26 -5.54
C MET A 41 -11.71 24.19 -4.41
N GLU A 42 -12.68 24.67 -3.65
CA GLU A 42 -12.44 25.30 -2.36
C GLU A 42 -12.01 24.25 -1.32
N ASP A 43 -11.43 24.69 -0.21
CA ASP A 43 -10.87 23.77 0.77
C ASP A 43 -11.95 22.95 1.50
N GLU A 44 -13.13 23.54 1.72
CA GLU A 44 -14.30 22.86 2.25
C GLU A 44 -14.80 21.76 1.31
N GLU A 45 -14.84 22.02 0.00
CA GLU A 45 -15.24 21.02 -1.00
C GLU A 45 -14.25 19.85 -1.06
N LYS A 46 -12.95 20.15 -0.96
CA LYS A 46 -11.90 19.11 -0.85
C LYS A 46 -12.10 18.27 0.39
N TRP A 47 -12.44 18.89 1.52
CA TRP A 47 -12.63 18.17 2.77
C TRP A 47 -13.81 17.20 2.69
N VAL A 48 -14.96 17.66 2.19
CA VAL A 48 -16.15 16.83 1.98
C VAL A 48 -15.85 15.66 1.03
N LEU A 49 -15.11 15.91 -0.06
CA LEU A 49 -14.69 14.87 -0.99
C LEU A 49 -13.82 13.80 -0.30
N VAL A 50 -12.82 14.24 0.48
CA VAL A 50 -11.91 13.32 1.19
C VAL A 50 -12.64 12.52 2.25
N GLU A 51 -13.59 13.13 2.99
CA GLU A 51 -14.40 12.41 3.98
C GLU A 51 -15.24 11.30 3.33
N GLY A 52 -15.90 11.59 2.20
CA GLY A 52 -16.64 10.58 1.43
C GLY A 52 -15.75 9.46 0.92
N PHE A 53 -14.60 9.82 0.32
CA PHE A 53 -13.60 8.85 -0.14
C PHE A 53 -13.11 7.95 0.99
N VAL A 54 -12.73 8.51 2.14
CA VAL A 54 -12.21 7.73 3.29
C VAL A 54 -13.29 6.85 3.90
N SER A 55 -14.54 7.32 3.97
CA SER A 55 -15.66 6.52 4.46
C SER A 55 -15.85 5.25 3.63
N ASP A 56 -15.85 5.38 2.30
CA ASP A 56 -16.10 4.23 1.40
C ASP A 56 -14.86 3.34 1.25
N TRP A 57 -13.67 3.95 1.13
CA TRP A 57 -12.42 3.23 0.96
C TRP A 57 -11.96 2.54 2.26
N GLY A 58 -12.17 3.20 3.40
CA GLY A 58 -11.76 2.73 4.73
C GLY A 58 -12.45 1.44 5.17
N VAL A 59 -13.66 1.14 4.67
CA VAL A 59 -14.34 -0.15 4.91
C VAL A 59 -13.50 -1.32 4.40
N ASN A 60 -12.75 -1.14 3.31
CA ASN A 60 -11.87 -2.17 2.77
C ASN A 60 -10.52 -2.24 3.49
N PHE A 61 -10.21 -1.24 4.33
CA PHE A 61 -8.95 -1.12 5.03
C PHE A 61 -9.13 -1.42 6.53
N HIS A 62 -9.40 -2.68 6.84
CA HIS A 62 -9.39 -3.13 8.22
C HIS A 62 -7.95 -3.13 8.75
N PRO A 63 -7.69 -2.57 9.95
CA PRO A 63 -6.40 -2.73 10.61
C PRO A 63 -5.99 -4.19 10.62
N LEU A 64 -4.71 -4.47 10.34
CA LEU A 64 -4.19 -5.83 10.34
C LEU A 64 -4.54 -6.53 11.66
N SER A 65 -5.04 -7.76 11.57
CA SER A 65 -5.27 -8.57 12.77
C SER A 65 -3.97 -8.78 13.54
N ALA A 66 -4.04 -8.95 14.86
CA ALA A 66 -2.86 -9.25 15.68
C ALA A 66 -2.06 -10.47 15.15
N ARG A 67 -2.75 -11.43 14.53
CA ARG A 67 -2.13 -12.58 13.86
C ARG A 67 -1.32 -12.16 12.63
N SER A 68 -1.90 -11.38 11.74
CA SER A 68 -1.22 -10.90 10.52
C SER A 68 -0.01 -10.02 10.87
N VAL A 69 -0.14 -9.17 11.89
CA VAL A 69 0.97 -8.36 12.41
C VAL A 69 2.10 -9.25 12.94
N LYS A 70 1.78 -10.26 13.76
CA LYS A 70 2.76 -11.22 14.27
C LYS A 70 3.51 -11.93 13.13
N GLU A 71 2.78 -12.44 12.14
CA GLU A 71 3.37 -13.17 11.01
C GLU A 71 4.33 -12.28 10.19
N LEU A 72 3.97 -11.02 9.93
CA LEU A 72 4.84 -10.05 9.25
C LEU A 72 6.12 -9.75 10.03
N ILE A 73 6.01 -9.56 11.35
CA ILE A 73 7.16 -9.32 12.23
C ILE A 73 8.11 -10.52 12.19
N GLN A 74 7.58 -11.75 12.29
CA GLN A 74 8.39 -12.96 12.25
C GLN A 74 9.19 -13.09 10.94
N GLN A 75 8.57 -12.79 9.80
CA GLN A 75 9.25 -12.81 8.50
C GLN A 75 10.35 -11.77 8.39
N HIS A 76 10.15 -10.58 8.96
CA HIS A 76 11.16 -9.54 8.95
C HIS A 76 12.40 -9.97 9.75
N LEU A 77 12.19 -10.53 10.94
CA LEU A 77 13.26 -11.05 11.78
C LEU A 77 13.99 -12.22 11.09
N GLN A 78 13.24 -13.12 10.44
CA GLN A 78 13.83 -14.22 9.69
C GLN A 78 14.66 -13.75 8.49
N ARG A 79 14.17 -12.77 7.71
CA ARG A 79 14.93 -12.15 6.62
C ARG A 79 16.20 -11.45 7.10
N GLN A 80 16.17 -10.80 8.26
CA GLN A 80 17.39 -10.22 8.84
C GLN A 80 18.41 -11.29 9.19
N GLN A 81 17.97 -12.42 9.76
CA GLN A 81 18.86 -13.53 10.12
C GLN A 81 19.44 -14.26 8.89
N GLU A 82 18.69 -14.37 7.81
CA GLU A 82 19.13 -14.95 6.54
C GLU A 82 20.10 -14.02 5.78
N ASN A 83 19.95 -12.70 5.88
CA ASN A 83 20.87 -11.73 5.26
C ASN A 83 22.25 -11.68 5.92
N ASP A 84 22.38 -12.10 7.19
CA ASP A 84 23.68 -12.28 7.86
C ASP A 84 24.40 -13.57 7.42
N SER A 85 23.73 -14.45 6.65
CA SER A 85 24.22 -15.76 6.23
C SER A 85 24.06 -15.97 4.71
N SER A 86 24.83 -15.21 3.92
CA SER A 86 25.21 -15.46 2.51
C SER A 86 24.16 -16.02 1.51
N GLU A 87 23.86 -15.18 0.49
CA GLU A 87 23.49 -15.51 -0.91
C GLU A 87 22.52 -16.68 -1.22
N VAL A 88 21.32 -16.33 -1.73
CA VAL A 88 20.78 -16.60 -3.08
C VAL A 88 19.23 -16.68 -3.02
N SER A 89 18.61 -15.75 -3.75
CA SER A 89 17.28 -15.73 -4.39
C SER A 89 16.27 -16.84 -4.03
N HIS A 90 15.08 -16.43 -3.56
CA HIS A 90 13.79 -16.65 -4.25
C HIS A 90 12.70 -15.85 -3.51
N SER A 91 12.15 -14.81 -4.15
CA SER A 91 11.01 -14.03 -3.64
C SER A 91 9.74 -14.89 -3.59
N SER A 92 9.60 -15.66 -2.53
CA SER A 92 8.43 -16.48 -2.27
C SER A 92 7.32 -15.61 -1.67
N LEU A 93 6.53 -14.96 -2.53
CA LEU A 93 5.22 -14.43 -2.14
C LEU A 93 4.40 -15.55 -1.47
N PHE A 94 3.75 -15.23 -0.34
CA PHE A 94 2.96 -16.17 0.45
C PHE A 94 1.91 -16.90 -0.40
N PRO A 95 1.66 -18.21 -0.19
CA PRO A 95 0.59 -18.96 -0.87
C PRO A 95 -0.79 -18.30 -0.73
N SER A 96 -1.07 -17.71 0.44
CA SER A 96 -2.33 -17.01 0.73
C SER A 96 -2.47 -15.71 -0.07
N LEU A 97 -1.37 -14.94 -0.23
CA LEU A 97 -1.37 -13.73 -1.04
C LEU A 97 -1.42 -14.05 -2.55
N LYS A 98 -0.74 -15.12 -3.00
CA LYS A 98 -0.86 -15.63 -4.38
C LYS A 98 -2.30 -15.98 -4.72
N LYS A 99 -3.03 -16.60 -3.78
CA LYS A 99 -4.45 -16.96 -3.95
C LYS A 99 -5.36 -15.74 -4.04
N ILE A 100 -5.10 -14.70 -3.27
CA ILE A 100 -5.84 -13.44 -3.34
C ILE A 100 -5.50 -12.66 -4.62
N MET A 101 -4.27 -12.78 -5.11
CA MET A 101 -3.75 -12.04 -6.28
C MET A 101 -3.89 -12.81 -7.62
N GLY A 102 -4.52 -14.00 -7.61
CA GLY A 102 -4.83 -14.78 -8.83
C GLY A 102 -3.65 -15.50 -9.47
N PHE A 103 -2.48 -15.56 -8.83
CA PHE A 103 -1.32 -16.30 -9.34
C PHE A 103 -1.50 -17.79 -9.07
N SER A 104 -2.02 -18.51 -10.07
CA SER A 104 -2.14 -19.98 -10.01
C SER A 104 -0.75 -20.63 -10.01
N GLN A 105 -0.49 -21.51 -9.03
CA GLN A 105 0.65 -22.41 -9.07
C GLN A 105 0.38 -23.47 -10.14
N ASN A 106 0.94 -23.28 -11.34
CA ASN A 106 1.16 -24.43 -12.21
C ASN A 106 2.32 -25.24 -11.63
N LYS A 107 2.00 -26.53 -11.46
CA LYS A 107 2.78 -27.56 -10.76
C LYS A 107 4.14 -27.81 -11.40
#